data_AF-A0A8H7Y7J4-F1
#
_entry.id   AF-A0A8H7Y7J4-F1
#
_cell.length_a   1.000
_cell.length_b   1.000
_cell.length_c   1.000
_cell.angle_alpha   90.00
_cell.angle_beta   90.00
_cell.angle_gamma   90.00
#
_symmetry.space_group_name_H-M   'P 1'
#
loop_
_entity.id
_entity.type
_entity.pdbx_description
1 polymer ?
#
loop_
_entity_poly.entity_id
_entity_poly.type
_entity_poly.pdbx_seq_one_letter_code
_entity_poly.pdbx_strand_id
1 'polypeptide(L)'
;MLVHLYLSTGTALSRDPEIKSWIMYMSINVSADPFFLSLEHCTASTVMSTSSLTECIGYADTNPDIAGVGVRISFYLQAFLLVLLVDRSWEDAPITLWTFIATSFGISLAAIIQREQLSFFQALQLSNLIWLANFGIFFALATYSRHKAEASDPVHESSSHVSDFKVKYGAMVQTIFSMILTLYIWIRAPTFGNQSECSPYLKFVLFLFEVRALGAGRYIGLTMSSLLTFIYVCVAIRDIQSRRQRFELGSARKPRMEKRESHSLSAHISKMSTSSTNPNMQATYATSDGVTPTRHASSALRTPLSSAVTRRPKRRRWFYDLDPIEVLLRRNPSTSDGATQWGFGQVLALIVVTPSALSVIDAFSRHGFKRLSKRKKRGHEIHRRSIEDDIREESVLSNFSWKS
;
A
#
# COMPACT_ATOMS: atom_id res chain seq x y z
N MET A 1 14.00 -8.10 -12.57
CA MET A 1 14.27 -9.27 -11.70
C MET A 1 13.65 -9.15 -10.29
N LEU A 2 13.74 -7.98 -9.61
CA LEU A 2 13.10 -7.73 -8.30
C LEU A 2 11.56 -7.75 -8.34
N VAL A 3 10.94 -7.17 -9.39
CA VAL A 3 9.47 -7.25 -9.62
C VAL A 3 9.00 -8.70 -9.84
N HIS A 4 9.83 -9.53 -10.48
CA HIS A 4 9.54 -10.95 -10.72
C HIS A 4 9.61 -11.81 -9.43
N LEU A 5 10.46 -11.44 -8.48
CA LEU A 5 10.51 -12.01 -7.13
C LEU A 5 9.30 -11.58 -6.30
N TYR A 6 8.90 -10.30 -6.36
CA TYR A 6 7.77 -9.77 -5.60
C TYR A 6 6.41 -10.31 -6.08
N LEU A 7 6.19 -10.41 -7.40
CA LEU A 7 4.99 -11.03 -7.97
C LEU A 7 4.89 -12.54 -7.69
N SER A 8 6.04 -13.21 -7.53
CA SER A 8 6.08 -14.62 -7.14
C SER A 8 5.77 -14.86 -5.67
N THR A 9 6.03 -13.88 -4.79
CA THR A 9 5.73 -13.96 -3.36
C THR A 9 4.36 -13.35 -3.00
N GLY A 10 3.94 -12.25 -3.64
CA GLY A 10 2.66 -11.58 -3.37
C GLY A 10 1.45 -12.43 -3.77
N THR A 11 1.53 -13.16 -4.90
CA THR A 11 0.49 -14.12 -5.31
C THR A 11 0.41 -15.37 -4.41
N ALA A 12 1.45 -15.65 -3.63
CA ALA A 12 1.49 -16.75 -2.67
C ALA A 12 1.09 -16.33 -1.24
N LEU A 13 1.18 -15.04 -0.88
CA LEU A 13 0.88 -14.53 0.46
C LEU A 13 -0.58 -14.10 0.65
N SER A 14 -1.24 -13.54 -0.38
CA SER A 14 -2.66 -13.18 -0.24
C SER A 14 -3.55 -14.39 -0.53
N ARG A 15 -4.34 -14.84 0.46
CA ARG A 15 -5.48 -15.76 0.21
C ARG A 15 -6.65 -15.07 -0.48
N ASP A 16 -6.66 -13.74 -0.51
CA ASP A 16 -7.74 -12.96 -1.05
C ASP A 16 -7.57 -12.79 -2.58
N PRO A 17 -8.49 -13.33 -3.40
CA PRO A 17 -8.42 -13.23 -4.85
C PRO A 17 -8.51 -11.79 -5.36
N GLU A 18 -9.14 -10.87 -4.61
CA GLU A 18 -9.25 -9.47 -5.04
C GLU A 18 -7.90 -8.76 -4.99
N ILE A 19 -7.13 -8.95 -3.91
CA ILE A 19 -5.79 -8.39 -3.76
C ILE A 19 -4.85 -8.90 -4.87
N LYS A 20 -5.02 -10.15 -5.32
CA LYS A 20 -4.24 -10.68 -6.45
C LYS A 20 -4.58 -9.97 -7.75
N SER A 21 -5.86 -9.69 -8.00
CA SER A 21 -6.31 -8.92 -9.17
C SER A 21 -5.71 -7.51 -9.17
N TRP A 22 -5.72 -6.84 -8.02
CA TRP A 22 -5.18 -5.50 -7.85
C TRP A 22 -3.64 -5.41 -7.95
N ILE A 23 -2.90 -6.36 -7.36
CA ILE A 23 -1.43 -6.44 -7.49
C ILE A 23 -1.03 -6.72 -8.94
N MET A 24 -1.82 -7.52 -9.66
CA MET A 24 -1.61 -7.79 -11.08
C MET A 24 -1.86 -6.53 -11.93
N TYR A 25 -2.85 -5.71 -11.56
CA TYR A 25 -3.16 -4.44 -12.21
C TYR A 25 -2.04 -3.38 -12.04
N MET A 26 -1.45 -3.29 -10.84
CA MET A 26 -0.33 -2.39 -10.55
C MET A 26 0.99 -2.81 -11.20
N SER A 27 1.20 -4.11 -11.37
CA SER A 27 2.42 -4.64 -11.99
C SER A 27 2.53 -4.33 -13.49
N ILE A 28 1.41 -3.98 -14.12
CA ILE A 28 1.34 -3.55 -15.52
C ILE A 28 1.85 -2.09 -15.68
N ASN A 29 1.71 -1.23 -14.67
CA ASN A 29 2.02 0.20 -14.76
C ASN A 29 3.40 0.62 -14.17
N VAL A 30 4.29 -0.31 -13.79
CA VAL A 30 5.51 0.06 -13.01
C VAL A 30 6.81 -0.58 -13.52
N SER A 31 6.80 -1.38 -14.60
CA SER A 31 8.00 -2.16 -14.96
C SER A 31 8.25 -2.27 -16.46
N ALA A 32 8.96 -1.31 -17.07
CA ALA A 32 10.05 -1.58 -18.02
C ALA A 32 10.77 -0.32 -18.52
N ASP A 33 12.11 -0.37 -18.44
CA ASP A 33 13.08 0.18 -19.41
C ASP A 33 14.37 -0.69 -19.27
N PRO A 34 15.35 -0.72 -20.22
CA PRO A 34 15.52 0.17 -21.38
C PRO A 34 15.89 -0.52 -22.73
N PHE A 35 15.99 0.32 -23.78
CA PHE A 35 16.78 0.25 -25.03
C PHE A 35 16.05 0.29 -26.40
N PHE A 36 16.32 1.40 -27.12
CA PHE A 36 16.59 1.67 -28.55
C PHE A 36 15.87 0.95 -29.71
N LEU A 37 15.53 1.79 -30.71
CA LEU A 37 15.15 1.54 -32.12
C LEU A 37 13.75 0.98 -32.38
N SER A 38 12.87 1.85 -32.88
CA SER A 38 12.39 1.76 -34.28
C SER A 38 11.49 2.96 -34.56
N LEU A 39 12.08 4.00 -35.13
CA LEU A 39 11.37 5.14 -35.70
C LEU A 39 11.10 4.80 -37.16
N GLU A 40 9.99 4.15 -37.48
CA GLU A 40 9.56 4.01 -38.87
C GLU A 40 8.04 4.07 -39.01
N HIS A 41 7.63 4.99 -39.90
CA HIS A 41 6.39 5.05 -40.66
C HIS A 41 5.09 5.43 -39.94
N CYS A 42 4.79 6.74 -39.96
CA CYS A 42 3.41 7.24 -40.10
C CYS A 42 3.30 8.09 -41.38
N THR A 43 2.89 7.43 -42.46
CA THR A 43 2.43 8.07 -43.71
C THR A 43 0.90 8.19 -43.71
N ALA A 44 0.43 9.29 -44.31
CA ALA A 44 -0.88 9.52 -44.93
C ALA A 44 -1.90 10.42 -44.17
N SER A 45 -1.90 11.67 -44.62
CA SER A 45 -3.03 12.36 -45.26
C SER A 45 -4.18 12.87 -44.40
N THR A 46 -3.95 14.04 -43.81
CA THR A 46 -4.87 15.19 -43.95
C THR A 46 -3.99 16.43 -44.08
N VAL A 47 -4.10 17.18 -45.19
CA VAL A 47 -3.44 18.47 -45.37
C VAL A 47 -4.18 19.51 -44.50
N MET A 48 -4.03 19.39 -43.18
CA MET A 48 -4.20 20.54 -42.29
C MET A 48 -2.92 21.37 -42.44
N SER A 49 -3.10 22.68 -42.60
CA SER A 49 -2.07 23.69 -42.74
C SER A 49 -0.87 23.39 -41.83
N THR A 50 0.27 23.02 -42.43
CA THR A 50 1.51 22.63 -41.75
C THR A 50 2.02 23.68 -40.76
N SER A 51 1.57 24.94 -40.90
CA SER A 51 1.89 26.04 -40.00
C SER A 51 1.35 25.84 -38.58
N SER A 52 0.10 25.41 -38.39
CA SER A 52 -0.47 25.25 -37.04
C SER A 52 0.08 24.04 -36.29
N LEU A 53 0.46 22.98 -37.02
CA LEU A 53 1.09 21.80 -36.41
C LEU A 53 2.45 22.16 -35.82
N THR A 54 3.24 22.98 -36.54
CA THR A 54 4.60 23.35 -36.12
C THR A 54 4.58 24.18 -34.84
N GLU A 55 3.56 25.04 -34.67
CA GLU A 55 3.39 25.86 -33.45
C GLU A 55 3.01 25.01 -32.23
N CYS A 56 2.30 23.90 -32.43
CA CYS A 56 1.95 22.97 -31.36
C CYS A 56 3.04 21.97 -30.97
N ILE A 57 4.17 21.87 -31.70
CA ILE A 57 5.28 20.97 -31.34
C ILE A 57 5.90 21.40 -30.00
N GLY A 58 5.98 22.72 -29.73
CA GLY A 58 6.45 23.25 -28.46
C GLY A 58 5.51 23.01 -27.27
N TYR A 59 4.26 22.58 -27.53
CA TYR A 59 3.26 22.33 -26.48
C TYR A 59 3.63 21.14 -25.58
N ALA A 60 4.40 20.18 -26.14
CA ALA A 60 4.89 19.02 -25.40
C ALA A 60 6.13 19.31 -24.56
N ASP A 61 6.71 20.52 -24.67
CA ASP A 61 7.90 20.88 -23.91
C ASP A 61 7.53 21.09 -22.44
N THR A 62 7.79 20.07 -21.63
CA THR A 62 7.44 20.09 -20.21
C THR A 62 8.56 20.72 -19.42
N ASN A 63 8.22 21.64 -18.52
CA ASN A 63 9.12 22.09 -17.46
C ASN A 63 9.68 20.86 -16.70
N PRO A 64 11.01 20.61 -16.80
CA PRO A 64 11.63 19.40 -16.28
C PRO A 64 11.62 19.33 -14.74
N ASP A 65 11.33 20.44 -14.04
CA ASP A 65 11.26 20.46 -12.58
C ASP A 65 9.91 20.00 -12.03
N ILE A 66 8.84 20.08 -12.82
CA ILE A 66 7.48 19.70 -12.37
C ILE A 66 7.11 18.32 -12.88
N ALA A 67 7.29 18.13 -14.19
CA ALA A 67 6.86 16.93 -14.89
C ALA A 67 8.04 16.22 -15.56
N GLY A 68 9.28 16.57 -15.21
CA GLY A 68 10.44 15.89 -15.77
C GLY A 68 10.48 14.41 -15.42
N VAL A 69 11.21 13.66 -16.24
CA VAL A 69 11.37 12.21 -16.10
C VAL A 69 11.88 11.84 -14.71
N GLY A 70 12.84 12.60 -14.15
CA GLY A 70 13.36 12.38 -12.81
C GLY A 70 12.30 12.43 -11.71
N VAL A 71 11.39 13.43 -11.74
CA VAL A 71 10.30 13.58 -10.76
C VAL A 71 9.34 12.39 -10.84
N ARG A 72 9.01 11.93 -12.05
CA ARG A 72 8.13 10.77 -12.24
C ARG A 72 8.78 9.49 -11.73
N ILE A 73 10.02 9.22 -12.12
CA ILE A 73 10.78 8.04 -11.68
C ILE A 73 10.88 8.04 -10.15
N SER A 74 11.24 9.16 -9.54
CA SER A 74 11.31 9.25 -8.08
C SER A 74 9.97 8.94 -7.43
N PHE A 75 8.86 9.44 -8.00
CA PHE A 75 7.53 9.22 -7.48
C PHE A 75 7.09 7.75 -7.61
N TYR A 76 7.37 7.12 -8.75
CA TYR A 76 7.12 5.69 -8.97
C TYR A 76 7.94 4.83 -8.01
N LEU A 77 9.22 5.16 -7.83
CA LEU A 77 10.08 4.50 -6.86
C LEU A 77 9.53 4.68 -5.44
N GLN A 78 9.12 5.89 -5.07
CA GLN A 78 8.54 6.17 -3.75
C GLN A 78 7.28 5.35 -3.49
N ALA A 79 6.36 5.32 -4.44
CA ALA A 79 5.13 4.53 -4.35
C ALA A 79 5.42 3.03 -4.26
N PHE A 80 6.37 2.54 -5.06
CA PHE A 80 6.79 1.14 -5.02
C PHE A 80 7.45 0.77 -3.70
N LEU A 81 8.39 1.58 -3.20
CA LEU A 81 9.06 1.37 -1.93
C LEU A 81 8.08 1.43 -0.76
N LEU A 82 7.06 2.30 -0.80
CA LEU A 82 5.99 2.33 0.18
C LEU A 82 5.25 0.99 0.25
N VAL A 83 4.86 0.45 -0.90
CA VAL A 83 4.19 -0.86 -0.98
C VAL A 83 5.08 -1.98 -0.41
N LEU A 84 6.38 -1.95 -0.73
CA LEU A 84 7.35 -2.92 -0.17
C LEU A 84 7.52 -2.80 1.34
N LEU A 85 7.57 -1.56 1.85
CA LEU A 85 7.74 -1.30 3.28
C LEU A 85 6.54 -1.80 4.06
N VAL A 86 5.34 -1.50 3.60
CA VAL A 86 4.12 -1.90 4.33
C VAL A 86 3.97 -3.42 4.38
N ASP A 87 4.41 -4.16 3.36
CA ASP A 87 4.41 -5.63 3.36
C ASP A 87 5.44 -6.23 4.34
N ARG A 88 6.53 -5.51 4.63
CA ARG A 88 7.68 -6.04 5.39
C ARG A 88 7.83 -5.49 6.79
N SER A 89 7.70 -4.18 6.96
CA SER A 89 7.86 -3.46 8.22
C SER A 89 6.66 -2.56 8.45
N TRP A 90 5.68 -3.07 9.21
CA TRP A 90 4.52 -2.29 9.63
C TRP A 90 4.88 -1.24 10.70
N GLU A 91 6.00 -1.43 11.41
CA GLU A 91 6.52 -0.53 12.45
C GLU A 91 7.05 0.77 11.83
N ASP A 92 7.77 0.69 10.71
CA ASP A 92 8.36 1.85 10.00
C ASP A 92 7.41 2.46 8.95
N ALA A 93 6.31 1.78 8.65
CA ALA A 93 5.33 2.20 7.65
C ALA A 93 4.75 3.61 7.92
N PRO A 94 4.39 4.01 9.16
CA PRO A 94 3.77 5.32 9.40
C PRO A 94 4.65 6.51 9.02
N ILE A 95 5.96 6.42 9.26
CA ILE A 95 6.92 7.48 8.93
C ILE A 95 7.02 7.63 7.42
N THR A 96 7.23 6.52 6.72
CA THR A 96 7.32 6.49 5.25
C THR A 96 6.02 6.94 4.60
N LEU A 97 4.88 6.52 5.14
CA LEU A 97 3.55 6.92 4.68
C LEU A 97 3.35 8.43 4.84
N TRP A 98 3.77 9.02 5.97
CA TRP A 98 3.73 10.47 6.17
C TRP A 98 4.61 11.22 5.17
N THR A 99 5.82 10.75 4.91
CA THR A 99 6.69 11.34 3.89
C THR A 99 6.02 11.29 2.51
N PHE A 100 5.44 10.15 2.13
CA PHE A 100 4.74 10.00 0.86
C PHE A 100 3.53 10.92 0.73
N ILE A 101 2.71 11.03 1.79
CA ILE A 101 1.60 11.97 1.88
C ILE A 101 2.09 13.41 1.70
N ALA A 102 3.16 13.79 2.40
CA ALA A 102 3.74 15.13 2.32
C ALA A 102 4.30 15.44 0.93
N THR A 103 5.00 14.50 0.29
CA THR A 103 5.52 14.66 -1.07
C THR A 103 4.38 14.80 -2.08
N SER A 104 3.36 13.94 -2.01
CA SER A 104 2.18 14.01 -2.89
C SER A 104 1.41 15.32 -2.70
N PHE A 105 1.26 15.78 -1.46
CA PHE A 105 0.64 17.07 -1.15
C PHE A 105 1.47 18.24 -1.69
N GLY A 106 2.80 18.22 -1.52
CA GLY A 106 3.71 19.23 -2.03
C GLY A 106 3.67 19.35 -3.55
N ILE A 107 3.66 18.22 -4.27
CA ILE A 107 3.52 18.18 -5.73
C ILE A 107 2.16 18.75 -6.16
N SER A 108 1.08 18.37 -5.48
CA SER A 108 -0.26 18.89 -5.75
C SER A 108 -0.35 20.41 -5.52
N LEU A 109 0.31 20.92 -4.47
CA LEU A 109 0.35 22.34 -4.15
C LEU A 109 1.18 23.13 -5.18
N ALA A 110 2.35 22.62 -5.56
CA ALA A 110 3.19 23.23 -6.59
C ALA A 110 2.42 23.40 -7.90
N ALA A 111 1.63 22.39 -8.27
CA ALA A 111 0.80 22.46 -9.47
C ALA A 111 -0.32 23.49 -9.40
N ILE A 112 -0.92 23.69 -8.23
CA ILE A 112 -1.94 24.73 -8.04
C ILE A 112 -1.29 26.11 -8.16
N ILE A 113 -0.12 26.31 -7.56
CA ILE A 113 0.62 27.58 -7.61
C ILE A 113 1.03 27.91 -9.04
N GLN A 114 1.47 26.91 -9.81
CA GLN A 114 1.99 27.09 -11.17
C GLN A 114 0.92 26.87 -12.27
N ARG A 115 -0.36 26.90 -11.91
CA ARG A 115 -1.48 26.56 -12.81
C ARG A 115 -1.47 27.32 -14.15
N GLU A 116 -0.99 28.56 -14.16
CA GLU A 116 -1.02 29.44 -15.35
C GLU A 116 0.09 29.10 -16.34
N GLN A 117 1.17 28.48 -15.86
CA GLN A 117 2.32 28.05 -16.67
C GLN A 117 2.23 26.58 -17.08
N LEU A 118 1.32 25.81 -16.46
CA LEU A 118 1.16 24.39 -16.71
C LEU A 118 0.34 24.14 -17.97
N SER A 119 0.94 23.40 -18.92
CA SER A 119 0.20 22.87 -20.06
C SER A 119 -0.79 21.80 -19.61
N PHE A 120 -1.87 21.59 -20.37
CA PHE A 120 -2.84 20.54 -20.06
C PHE A 120 -2.19 19.15 -20.06
N PHE A 121 -1.16 18.94 -20.89
CA PHE A 121 -0.36 17.73 -20.92
C PHE A 121 0.35 17.46 -19.58
N GLN A 122 0.99 18.48 -19.01
CA GLN A 122 1.62 18.38 -17.68
C GLN A 122 0.58 18.13 -16.59
N ALA A 123 -0.58 18.79 -16.67
CA ALA A 123 -1.68 18.57 -15.73
C ALA A 123 -2.21 17.13 -15.79
N LEU A 124 -2.27 16.51 -16.97
CA LEU A 124 -2.64 15.09 -17.14
C LEU A 124 -1.60 14.14 -16.54
N GLN A 125 -0.31 14.41 -16.73
CA GLN A 125 0.76 13.61 -16.14
C GLN A 125 0.75 13.70 -14.62
N LEU A 126 0.56 14.90 -14.10
CA LEU A 126 0.38 15.12 -12.67
C LEU A 126 -0.86 14.40 -12.14
N SER A 127 -1.98 14.46 -12.85
CA SER A 127 -3.21 13.72 -12.50
C SER A 127 -2.90 12.23 -12.37
N ASN A 128 -2.15 11.64 -13.31
CA ASN A 128 -1.73 10.24 -13.23
C ASN A 128 -0.84 9.95 -12.01
N LEU A 129 0.11 10.85 -11.67
CA LEU A 129 0.93 10.71 -10.45
C LEU A 129 0.05 10.77 -9.19
N ILE A 130 -0.88 11.72 -9.13
CA ILE A 130 -1.83 11.85 -8.01
C ILE A 130 -2.66 10.56 -7.85
N TRP A 131 -3.17 10.01 -8.95
CA TRP A 131 -3.89 8.73 -8.96
C TRP A 131 -3.04 7.59 -8.37
N LEU A 132 -1.79 7.50 -8.80
CA LEU A 132 -0.86 6.49 -8.31
C LEU A 132 -0.55 6.66 -6.81
N ALA A 133 -0.43 7.91 -6.32
CA ALA A 133 -0.29 8.18 -4.89
C ALA A 133 -1.52 7.75 -4.09
N ASN A 134 -2.71 8.17 -4.52
CA ASN A 134 -3.95 7.81 -3.83
C ASN A 134 -4.11 6.30 -3.73
N PHE A 135 -3.75 5.58 -4.80
CA PHE A 135 -3.74 4.13 -4.79
C PHE A 135 -2.71 3.56 -3.81
N GLY A 136 -1.47 4.04 -3.84
CA GLY A 136 -0.40 3.60 -2.94
C GLY A 136 -0.76 3.80 -1.47
N ILE A 137 -1.36 4.94 -1.12
CA ILE A 137 -1.84 5.27 0.23
C ILE A 137 -2.97 4.33 0.64
N PHE A 138 -3.94 4.09 -0.23
CA PHE A 138 -5.04 3.17 0.05
C PHE A 138 -4.53 1.74 0.31
N PHE A 139 -3.63 1.24 -0.54
CA PHE A 139 -3.03 -0.07 -0.37
C PHE A 139 -2.21 -0.17 0.93
N ALA A 140 -1.44 0.88 1.25
CA ALA A 140 -0.67 0.97 2.47
C ALA A 140 -1.57 0.91 3.72
N LEU A 141 -2.65 1.70 3.74
CA LEU A 141 -3.62 1.71 4.84
C LEU A 141 -4.35 0.38 5.00
N ALA A 142 -4.76 -0.25 3.89
CA ALA A 142 -5.44 -1.54 3.92
C ALA A 142 -4.55 -2.64 4.51
N THR A 143 -3.29 -2.69 4.07
CA THR A 143 -2.31 -3.68 4.54
C THR A 143 -1.92 -3.41 6.00
N TYR A 144 -1.73 -2.14 6.37
CA TYR A 144 -1.47 -1.72 7.75
C TYR A 144 -2.63 -2.11 8.69
N SER A 145 -3.88 -1.83 8.28
CA SER A 145 -5.08 -2.18 9.05
C SER A 145 -5.18 -3.68 9.33
N ARG A 146 -4.86 -4.51 8.32
CA ARG A 146 -4.85 -5.97 8.46
C ARG A 146 -3.80 -6.45 9.46
N HIS A 147 -2.57 -5.96 9.36
CA HIS A 147 -1.51 -6.37 10.29
C HIS A 147 -1.78 -5.92 11.71
N LYS A 148 -2.33 -4.73 11.89
CA LYS A 148 -2.74 -4.25 13.21
C LYS A 148 -3.81 -5.14 13.84
N ALA A 149 -4.79 -5.60 13.05
CA ALA A 149 -5.82 -6.51 13.55
C ALA A 149 -5.26 -7.88 13.99
N GLU A 150 -4.18 -8.36 13.37
CA GLU A 150 -3.49 -9.61 13.76
C GLU A 150 -2.60 -9.44 15.00
N ALA A 151 -2.07 -8.24 15.25
CA ALA A 151 -1.09 -7.97 16.30
C ALA A 151 -1.68 -7.38 17.60
N SER A 152 -2.91 -6.89 17.57
CA SER A 152 -3.53 -6.24 18.73
C SER A 152 -3.93 -7.27 19.80
N ASP A 153 -2.99 -7.59 20.70
CA ASP A 153 -3.31 -8.24 21.97
C ASP A 153 -4.07 -7.24 22.87
N PRO A 154 -5.21 -7.62 23.46
CA PRO A 154 -6.12 -6.69 24.15
C PRO A 154 -5.54 -6.02 25.41
N VAL A 155 -4.34 -6.44 25.86
CA VAL A 155 -3.79 -6.07 27.18
C VAL A 155 -2.89 -4.83 27.13
N HIS A 156 -2.34 -4.44 25.97
CA HIS A 156 -1.30 -3.39 25.90
C HIS A 156 -1.64 -2.14 25.03
N GLU A 157 -2.92 -1.91 24.71
CA GLU A 157 -3.35 -0.97 23.65
C GLU A 157 -3.29 0.55 23.98
N SER A 158 -2.90 0.99 25.19
CA SER A 158 -3.20 2.36 25.62
C SER A 158 -2.31 3.48 25.02
N SER A 159 -1.04 3.21 24.66
CA SER A 159 -0.10 4.27 24.24
C SER A 159 0.05 4.44 22.72
N SER A 160 -0.13 3.37 21.94
CA SER A 160 0.01 3.42 20.46
C SER A 160 -1.15 4.11 19.74
N HIS A 161 -2.28 4.33 20.43
CA HIS A 161 -3.52 4.74 19.78
C HIS A 161 -3.49 6.20 19.26
N VAL A 162 -2.60 7.06 19.79
CA VAL A 162 -2.57 8.50 19.45
C VAL A 162 -1.85 8.77 18.11
N SER A 163 -0.75 8.07 17.81
CA SER A 163 0.01 8.27 16.56
C SER A 163 -0.77 7.82 15.33
N ASP A 164 -1.48 6.70 15.45
CA ASP A 164 -2.16 6.06 14.34
C ASP A 164 -3.35 6.89 13.84
N PHE A 165 -3.95 7.67 14.74
CA PHE A 165 -5.01 8.60 14.40
C PHE A 165 -4.49 9.72 13.49
N LYS A 166 -3.35 10.32 13.82
CA LYS A 166 -2.78 11.42 13.01
C LYS A 166 -2.47 10.96 11.58
N VAL A 167 -1.82 9.80 11.44
CA VAL A 167 -1.45 9.24 10.14
C VAL A 167 -2.70 8.95 9.29
N LYS A 168 -3.71 8.30 9.89
CA LYS A 168 -4.95 7.97 9.18
C LYS A 168 -5.71 9.21 8.71
N TYR A 169 -5.85 10.22 9.57
CA TYR A 169 -6.53 11.46 9.20
C TYR A 169 -5.73 12.28 8.18
N GLY A 170 -4.41 12.32 8.30
CA GLY A 170 -3.54 12.95 7.31
C GLY A 170 -3.71 12.34 5.92
N ALA A 171 -3.70 11.00 5.84
CA ALA A 171 -3.97 10.27 4.60
C ALA A 171 -5.38 10.57 4.06
N MET A 172 -6.38 10.64 4.94
CA MET A 172 -7.75 10.93 4.54
C MET A 172 -7.90 12.32 3.92
N VAL A 173 -7.34 13.34 4.59
CA VAL A 173 -7.38 14.73 4.13
C VAL A 173 -6.62 14.89 2.82
N GLN A 174 -5.41 14.31 2.71
CA GLN A 174 -4.62 14.37 1.48
C GLN A 174 -5.37 13.70 0.31
N THR A 175 -6.03 12.56 0.53
CA THR A 175 -6.77 11.87 -0.54
C THR A 175 -7.99 12.68 -0.98
N ILE A 176 -8.70 13.34 -0.06
CA ILE A 176 -9.81 14.24 -0.42
C ILE A 176 -9.29 15.42 -1.24
N PHE A 177 -8.21 16.05 -0.78
CA PHE A 177 -7.59 17.18 -1.46
C PHE A 177 -7.15 16.81 -2.88
N SER A 178 -6.50 15.66 -3.05
CA SER A 178 -6.00 15.18 -4.33
C SER A 178 -7.13 14.78 -5.29
N MET A 179 -8.23 14.23 -4.79
CA MET A 179 -9.44 13.94 -5.57
C MET A 179 -10.13 15.23 -6.05
N ILE A 180 -10.22 16.25 -5.19
CA ILE A 180 -10.74 17.57 -5.58
C ILE A 180 -9.88 18.20 -6.67
N LEU A 181 -8.55 18.16 -6.53
CA LEU A 181 -7.63 18.67 -7.53
C LEU A 181 -7.76 17.91 -8.87
N THR A 182 -7.89 16.59 -8.82
CA THR A 182 -8.11 15.75 -10.01
C THR A 182 -9.39 16.15 -10.74
N LEU A 183 -10.51 16.30 -10.01
CA LEU A 183 -11.77 16.78 -10.58
C LEU A 183 -11.62 18.18 -11.18
N TYR A 184 -10.93 19.09 -10.48
CA TYR A 184 -10.66 20.43 -10.97
C TYR A 184 -9.90 20.42 -12.30
N ILE A 185 -8.85 19.60 -12.41
CA ILE A 185 -8.06 19.44 -13.65
C ILE A 185 -8.96 19.02 -14.81
N TRP A 186 -9.80 18.00 -14.61
CA TRP A 186 -10.72 17.51 -15.64
C TRP A 186 -11.85 18.50 -15.99
N ILE A 187 -12.36 19.25 -15.02
CA ILE A 187 -13.37 20.29 -15.24
C ILE A 187 -12.78 21.42 -16.10
N ARG A 188 -11.55 21.85 -15.77
CA ARG A 188 -10.86 22.98 -16.43
C ARG A 188 -10.04 22.58 -17.66
N ALA A 189 -10.01 21.31 -18.03
CA ALA A 189 -9.31 20.79 -19.21
C ALA A 189 -9.35 21.68 -20.48
N PRO A 190 -10.51 22.23 -20.93
CA PRO A 190 -10.57 23.08 -22.12
C PRO A 190 -9.94 24.47 -21.96
N THR A 191 -9.77 24.94 -20.73
CA THR A 191 -9.22 26.27 -20.43
C THR A 191 -7.80 26.20 -19.89
N PHE A 192 -7.15 25.03 -19.94
CA PHE A 192 -5.81 24.85 -19.37
C PHE A 192 -4.72 25.35 -20.32
N GLY A 193 -3.86 26.23 -19.80
CA GLY A 193 -2.68 26.77 -20.48
C GLY A 193 -2.98 27.91 -21.46
N ASN A 194 -1.93 28.63 -21.85
CA ASN A 194 -2.01 29.75 -22.79
C ASN A 194 -2.27 29.34 -24.24
N GLN A 195 -2.09 28.05 -24.58
CA GLN A 195 -2.26 27.50 -25.93
C GLN A 195 -3.38 26.46 -25.96
N SER A 196 -4.60 26.86 -25.61
CA SER A 196 -5.77 25.97 -25.63
C SER A 196 -6.10 25.42 -27.03
N GLU A 197 -5.61 26.06 -28.09
CA GLU A 197 -5.81 25.66 -29.49
C GLU A 197 -5.10 24.34 -29.85
N CYS A 198 -3.98 24.02 -29.20
CA CYS A 198 -3.25 22.78 -29.41
C CYS A 198 -3.84 21.59 -28.63
N SER A 199 -4.73 21.88 -27.68
CA SER A 199 -5.29 20.88 -26.78
C SER A 199 -6.08 19.75 -27.49
N PRO A 200 -6.85 19.97 -28.58
CA PRO A 200 -7.64 18.91 -29.23
C PRO A 200 -6.81 17.77 -29.84
N TYR A 201 -5.52 18.02 -30.13
CA TYR A 201 -4.62 17.03 -30.71
C TYR A 201 -4.05 16.06 -29.67
N LEU A 202 -4.20 16.36 -28.38
CA LEU A 202 -3.75 15.48 -27.31
C LEU A 202 -4.58 14.19 -27.28
N LYS A 203 -3.90 13.09 -27.59
CA LYS A 203 -4.40 11.73 -27.42
C LYS A 203 -4.00 11.23 -26.03
N PHE A 204 -4.98 10.84 -25.25
CA PHE A 204 -4.79 10.18 -23.97
C PHE A 204 -4.97 8.67 -24.15
N VAL A 205 -4.06 7.89 -23.58
CA VAL A 205 -4.14 6.42 -23.63
C VAL A 205 -4.68 5.94 -22.28
N LEU A 206 -5.95 5.52 -22.26
CA LEU A 206 -6.59 4.94 -21.10
C LEU A 206 -6.71 3.42 -21.31
N PHE A 207 -5.99 2.62 -20.52
CA PHE A 207 -6.04 1.15 -20.60
C PHE A 207 -5.90 0.60 -22.03
N LEU A 208 -4.86 1.04 -22.74
CA LEU A 208 -4.55 0.70 -24.14
C LEU A 208 -5.48 1.33 -25.20
N PHE A 209 -6.59 1.97 -24.80
CA PHE A 209 -7.46 2.68 -25.74
C PHE A 209 -7.00 4.12 -25.95
N GLU A 210 -6.84 4.50 -27.21
CA GLU A 210 -6.58 5.89 -27.60
C GLU A 210 -7.89 6.69 -27.60
N VAL A 211 -7.96 7.69 -26.73
CA VAL A 211 -9.12 8.58 -26.63
C VAL A 211 -8.65 10.02 -26.70
N ARG A 212 -9.38 10.87 -27.43
CA ARG A 212 -9.10 12.32 -27.45
C ARG A 212 -9.33 12.90 -26.05
N ALA A 213 -8.33 13.59 -25.51
CA ALA A 213 -8.33 14.03 -24.12
C ALA A 213 -9.47 15.01 -23.78
N LEU A 214 -9.80 15.95 -24.68
CA LEU A 214 -10.88 16.93 -24.46
C LEU A 214 -12.28 16.46 -24.83
N GLY A 215 -12.39 15.40 -25.63
CA GLY A 215 -13.68 14.82 -26.01
C GLY A 215 -14.12 13.78 -25.00
N ALA A 216 -14.29 12.54 -25.49
CA ALA A 216 -14.68 11.40 -24.66
C ALA A 216 -13.74 11.19 -23.45
N GLY A 217 -12.44 11.47 -23.57
CA GLY A 217 -11.48 11.31 -22.47
C GLY A 217 -11.84 12.15 -21.24
N ARG A 218 -12.29 13.39 -21.45
CA ARG A 218 -12.71 14.29 -20.37
C ARG A 218 -13.92 13.75 -19.62
N TYR A 219 -14.94 13.31 -20.36
CA TYR A 219 -16.16 12.76 -19.76
C TYR A 219 -15.85 11.47 -18.99
N ILE A 220 -15.06 10.56 -19.58
CA ILE A 220 -14.64 9.32 -18.93
C ILE A 220 -13.84 9.64 -17.66
N GLY A 221 -12.86 10.56 -17.74
CA GLY A 221 -12.04 10.98 -16.61
C GLY A 221 -12.85 11.61 -15.48
N LEU A 222 -13.82 12.48 -15.81
CA LEU A 222 -14.75 13.08 -14.85
C LEU A 222 -15.64 12.02 -14.19
N THR A 223 -16.27 11.14 -14.98
CA THR A 223 -17.14 10.09 -14.46
C THR A 223 -16.38 9.14 -13.54
N MET A 224 -15.21 8.68 -13.96
CA MET A 224 -14.37 7.78 -13.14
C MET A 224 -13.90 8.45 -11.86
N SER A 225 -13.38 9.69 -11.95
CA SER A 225 -12.89 10.43 -10.78
C SER A 225 -14.03 10.76 -9.82
N SER A 226 -15.21 11.15 -10.33
CA SER A 226 -16.40 11.44 -9.52
C SER A 226 -16.91 10.20 -8.80
N LEU A 227 -17.02 9.07 -9.50
CA LEU A 227 -17.45 7.80 -8.92
C LEU A 227 -16.49 7.34 -7.81
N LEU A 228 -15.18 7.39 -8.07
CA LEU A 228 -14.17 6.97 -7.10
C LEU A 228 -14.11 7.90 -5.90
N THR A 229 -14.27 9.22 -6.11
CA THR A 229 -14.41 10.20 -5.03
C THR A 229 -15.63 9.91 -4.17
N PHE A 230 -16.77 9.62 -4.80
CA PHE A 230 -18.01 9.31 -4.09
C PHE A 230 -17.87 8.04 -3.23
N ILE A 231 -17.37 6.94 -3.82
CA ILE A 231 -17.11 5.68 -3.09
C ILE A 231 -16.19 5.94 -1.90
N TYR A 232 -15.11 6.69 -2.12
CA TYR A 232 -14.15 7.01 -1.08
C TYR A 232 -14.76 7.81 0.06
N VAL A 233 -15.55 8.86 -0.24
CA VAL A 233 -16.26 9.66 0.76
C VAL A 233 -17.24 8.79 1.54
N CYS A 234 -17.98 7.90 0.89
CA CYS A 234 -18.86 6.96 1.58
C CYS A 234 -18.11 6.04 2.55
N VAL A 235 -16.97 5.48 2.14
CA VAL A 235 -16.12 4.64 3.00
C VAL A 235 -15.55 5.43 4.17
N ALA A 236 -15.06 6.65 3.93
CA ALA A 236 -14.53 7.53 4.96
C ALA A 236 -15.60 7.91 5.99
N ILE A 237 -16.81 8.29 5.54
CA ILE A 237 -17.93 8.59 6.43
C ILE A 237 -18.30 7.36 7.27
N ARG A 238 -18.39 6.17 6.66
CA ARG A 238 -18.68 4.92 7.39
C ARG A 238 -17.62 4.60 8.44
N ASP A 239 -16.34 4.78 8.13
CA ASP A 239 -15.25 4.57 9.10
C ASP A 239 -15.32 5.56 10.27
N ILE A 240 -15.57 6.84 9.98
CA ILE A 240 -15.74 7.89 11.01
C ILE A 240 -16.96 7.59 11.89
N GLN A 241 -18.10 7.20 11.29
CA GLN A 241 -19.30 6.83 12.02
C GLN A 241 -19.08 5.59 12.90
N SER A 242 -18.43 4.56 12.36
CA SER A 242 -18.10 3.34 13.12
C SER A 242 -17.23 3.66 14.34
N ARG A 243 -16.27 4.59 14.20
CA ARG A 243 -15.45 5.07 15.32
C ARG A 243 -16.28 5.82 16.35
N ARG A 244 -17.12 6.75 15.90
CA ARG A 244 -18.01 7.52 16.80
C ARG A 244 -18.89 6.58 17.63
N GLN A 245 -19.48 5.57 17.01
CA GLN A 245 -20.28 4.56 17.71
C GLN A 245 -19.47 3.77 18.76
N ARG A 246 -18.21 3.41 18.45
CA ARG A 246 -17.33 2.73 19.43
C ARG A 246 -16.97 3.65 20.61
N PHE A 247 -16.74 4.93 20.37
CA PHE A 247 -16.48 5.91 21.44
C PHE A 247 -17.71 6.10 22.33
N GLU A 248 -18.91 6.21 21.76
CA GLU A 248 -20.16 6.35 22.51
C GLU A 248 -20.44 5.12 23.38
N LEU A 249 -20.28 3.90 22.84
CA LEU A 249 -20.45 2.65 23.60
C LEU A 249 -19.34 2.45 24.67
N GLY A 250 -18.11 2.84 24.39
CA GLY A 250 -17.00 2.75 25.32
C GLY A 250 -17.15 3.69 26.52
N SER A 251 -17.64 4.91 26.29
CA SER A 251 -17.90 5.89 27.35
C SER A 251 -18.96 5.40 28.34
N ALA A 252 -20.02 4.76 27.85
CA ALA A 252 -21.10 4.23 28.68
C ALA A 252 -20.66 3.10 29.64
N ARG A 253 -19.57 2.38 29.33
CA ARG A 253 -19.14 1.19 30.09
C ARG A 253 -18.22 1.49 31.27
N LYS A 254 -17.70 2.73 31.40
CA LYS A 254 -16.68 3.08 32.42
C LYS A 254 -17.14 3.54 33.82
N PRO A 255 -18.43 3.67 34.22
CA PRO A 255 -18.73 4.35 35.49
C PRO A 255 -18.85 3.47 36.76
N ARG A 256 -18.40 2.20 36.84
CA ARG A 256 -18.76 1.36 38.01
C ARG A 256 -17.67 0.65 38.82
N MET A 257 -16.42 0.62 38.40
CA MET A 257 -15.39 -0.08 39.19
C MET A 257 -14.59 0.82 40.14
N GLU A 258 -14.54 2.13 39.92
CA GLU A 258 -13.75 3.03 40.77
C GLU A 258 -14.37 3.32 42.14
N LYS A 259 -15.65 2.96 42.37
CA LYS A 259 -16.32 3.20 43.67
C LYS A 259 -16.16 2.05 44.68
N ARG A 260 -15.52 0.93 44.33
CA ARG A 260 -15.43 -0.25 45.24
C ARG A 260 -14.09 -0.41 45.97
N GLU A 261 -13.02 0.26 45.53
CA GLU A 261 -11.73 0.23 46.23
C GLU A 261 -11.58 1.31 47.31
N SER A 262 -12.34 2.42 47.22
CA SER A 262 -12.28 3.48 48.25
C SER A 262 -12.94 3.09 49.58
N HIS A 263 -13.73 2.02 49.62
CA HIS A 263 -14.41 1.55 50.84
C HIS A 263 -13.74 0.36 51.53
N SER A 264 -12.77 -0.31 50.92
CA SER A 264 -12.04 -1.43 51.55
C SER A 264 -10.66 -1.06 52.09
N LEU A 265 -10.05 0.04 51.62
CA LEU A 265 -8.73 0.49 52.12
C LEU A 265 -8.79 1.32 53.42
N SER A 266 -9.96 1.84 53.80
CA SER A 266 -10.13 2.57 55.07
C SER A 266 -10.33 1.64 56.29
N ALA A 267 -10.53 0.33 56.08
CA ALA A 267 -10.78 -0.63 57.17
C ALA A 267 -9.55 -1.40 57.67
N HIS A 268 -8.38 -1.28 57.02
CA HIS A 268 -7.19 -2.07 57.39
C HIS A 268 -5.97 -1.28 57.91
N ILE A 269 -6.02 0.06 57.96
CA ILE A 269 -4.96 0.90 58.57
C ILE A 269 -5.22 1.06 60.07
N SER A 270 -5.30 -0.05 60.81
CA SER A 270 -5.33 0.00 62.29
C SER A 270 -4.66 -1.18 62.99
N LYS A 271 -4.10 -2.16 62.28
CA LYS A 271 -3.39 -3.28 62.93
C LYS A 271 -2.20 -3.77 62.11
N MET A 272 -1.04 -3.16 62.31
CA MET A 272 0.25 -3.89 62.33
C MET A 272 1.38 -2.96 62.80
N SER A 273 1.49 -2.85 64.13
CA SER A 273 2.74 -2.53 64.80
C SER A 273 3.27 -3.85 65.35
N THR A 274 4.39 -4.35 64.81
CA THR A 274 5.34 -5.32 65.41
C THR A 274 6.32 -5.68 64.29
N SER A 275 7.55 -5.19 64.35
CA SER A 275 8.66 -5.80 65.09
C SER A 275 9.49 -6.71 64.17
N SER A 276 10.79 -6.41 64.14
CA SER A 276 11.86 -7.42 64.20
C SER A 276 12.31 -8.14 62.90
N THR A 277 13.49 -7.70 62.45
CA THR A 277 14.71 -8.54 62.37
C THR A 277 15.00 -9.33 61.09
N ASN A 278 15.93 -8.71 60.33
CA ASN A 278 17.14 -9.27 59.71
C ASN A 278 17.11 -10.18 58.47
N PRO A 279 18.26 -10.16 57.72
CA PRO A 279 18.40 -10.75 56.40
C PRO A 279 19.05 -12.14 56.47
N ASN A 280 18.74 -13.04 55.53
CA ASN A 280 19.76 -13.92 54.95
C ASN A 280 19.29 -14.72 53.73
N MET A 281 20.24 -14.91 52.82
CA MET A 281 20.54 -16.11 52.03
C MET A 281 19.40 -17.10 51.66
N GLN A 282 19.27 -17.39 50.35
CA GLN A 282 19.83 -18.64 49.79
C GLN A 282 19.61 -18.72 48.28
N ALA A 283 20.71 -18.87 47.55
CA ALA A 283 20.73 -19.45 46.22
C ALA A 283 20.35 -20.94 46.33
N THR A 284 19.42 -21.41 45.50
CA THR A 284 19.17 -22.84 45.33
C THR A 284 19.37 -23.19 43.86
N TYR A 285 20.45 -23.91 43.60
CA TYR A 285 20.66 -24.70 42.39
C TYR A 285 19.77 -25.94 42.47
N ALA A 286 19.08 -26.28 41.38
CA ALA A 286 18.45 -27.59 41.20
C ALA A 286 18.96 -28.21 39.90
N THR A 287 19.93 -29.09 40.09
CA THR A 287 20.35 -30.21 39.22
C THR A 287 19.35 -31.37 39.39
N SER A 288 19.42 -32.40 38.52
CA SER A 288 18.80 -33.74 38.57
C SER A 288 17.61 -33.89 37.63
N ASP A 289 17.80 -34.48 36.44
CA ASP A 289 17.75 -35.92 36.08
C ASP A 289 16.44 -36.15 35.31
N GLY A 290 16.37 -36.82 34.16
CA GLY A 290 17.04 -38.06 33.80
C GLY A 290 16.01 -39.19 33.77
N VAL A 291 15.05 -39.16 32.82
CA VAL A 291 14.15 -40.30 32.54
C VAL A 291 13.81 -40.39 31.05
N THR A 292 14.47 -41.33 30.38
CA THR A 292 13.90 -42.19 29.30
C THR A 292 13.48 -43.50 29.97
N PRO A 293 12.69 -44.44 29.37
CA PRO A 293 12.13 -44.53 28.01
C PRO A 293 10.59 -44.74 28.07
N THR A 294 9.84 -44.90 26.97
CA THR A 294 9.35 -46.24 26.55
C THR A 294 8.74 -46.15 25.16
N ARG A 295 9.15 -47.10 24.34
CA ARG A 295 8.85 -47.32 22.93
C ARG A 295 7.63 -48.25 22.86
N HIS A 296 6.50 -47.79 22.33
CA HIS A 296 5.44 -48.67 21.85
C HIS A 296 5.23 -48.48 20.36
N ALA A 297 5.59 -49.53 19.63
CA ALA A 297 5.24 -49.73 18.24
C ALA A 297 3.76 -50.13 18.17
N SER A 298 3.00 -49.38 17.38
CA SER A 298 1.69 -49.83 16.90
C SER A 298 1.69 -49.72 15.38
N SER A 299 1.60 -50.90 14.79
CA SER A 299 1.45 -51.23 13.39
C SER A 299 0.04 -50.89 12.90
N ALA A 300 -0.11 -50.82 11.56
CA ALA A 300 -1.33 -50.64 10.77
C ALA A 300 -1.75 -49.17 10.58
N LEU A 301 -2.13 -48.68 9.40
CA LEU A 301 -2.64 -49.31 8.19
C LEU A 301 -2.32 -48.37 7.01
N ARG A 302 -1.65 -48.86 5.97
CA ARG A 302 -1.36 -48.11 4.73
C ARG A 302 -2.65 -47.96 3.92
N THR A 303 -3.16 -46.75 3.79
CA THR A 303 -4.14 -46.40 2.76
C THR A 303 -3.42 -45.92 1.48
N PRO A 304 -3.93 -46.28 0.29
CA PRO A 304 -3.25 -46.05 -0.97
C PRO A 304 -3.28 -44.57 -1.38
N LEU A 305 -2.07 -44.15 -1.75
CA LEU A 305 -1.64 -42.92 -2.38
C LEU A 305 -2.57 -42.51 -3.54
N SER A 306 -3.50 -41.57 -3.29
CA SER A 306 -4.15 -40.81 -4.35
C SER A 306 -3.18 -39.71 -4.81
N SER A 307 -2.55 -39.94 -5.96
CA SER A 307 -1.66 -38.99 -6.62
C SER A 307 -2.43 -37.75 -7.07
N ALA A 308 -2.54 -36.76 -6.17
CA ALA A 308 -3.01 -35.43 -6.51
C ALA A 308 -2.01 -34.79 -7.49
N VAL A 309 -2.34 -34.87 -8.77
CA VAL A 309 -1.67 -34.15 -9.86
C VAL A 309 -1.77 -32.66 -9.56
N THR A 310 -0.73 -32.13 -8.94
CA THR A 310 -0.56 -30.70 -8.71
C THR A 310 -0.27 -30.04 -10.06
N ARG A 311 -1.34 -29.71 -10.79
CA ARG A 311 -1.27 -28.89 -12.00
C ARG A 311 -0.59 -27.57 -11.64
N ARG A 312 0.70 -27.46 -11.96
CA ARG A 312 1.45 -26.22 -11.86
C ARG A 312 0.72 -25.16 -12.70
N PRO A 313 0.33 -24.02 -12.11
CA PRO A 313 -0.33 -22.98 -12.87
C PRO A 313 0.63 -22.47 -13.96
N LYS A 314 0.26 -22.69 -15.23
CA LYS A 314 0.91 -22.10 -16.39
C LYS A 314 0.86 -20.59 -16.22
N ARG A 315 1.96 -19.99 -15.76
CA ARG A 315 2.17 -18.54 -15.73
C ARG A 315 2.06 -18.03 -17.16
N ARG A 316 0.89 -17.52 -17.54
CA ARG A 316 0.72 -16.73 -18.75
C ARG A 316 1.56 -15.47 -18.59
N ARG A 317 2.51 -15.32 -19.52
CA ARG A 317 3.50 -14.26 -19.59
C ARG A 317 2.81 -13.04 -20.24
N TRP A 318 2.14 -12.23 -19.43
CA TRP A 318 1.40 -11.02 -19.85
C TRP A 318 2.25 -9.72 -19.74
N PHE A 319 3.58 -9.83 -19.74
CA PHE A 319 4.46 -8.82 -19.13
C PHE A 319 5.11 -7.81 -20.10
N TYR A 320 4.52 -7.56 -21.27
CA TYR A 320 5.16 -6.71 -22.29
C TYR A 320 4.33 -5.54 -22.82
N ASP A 321 3.08 -5.38 -22.39
CA ASP A 321 2.28 -4.25 -22.84
C ASP A 321 2.50 -3.04 -21.91
N LEU A 322 3.56 -2.30 -22.27
CA LEU A 322 3.68 -0.85 -22.25
C LEU A 322 2.88 -0.07 -21.19
N ASP A 323 3.61 0.65 -20.34
CA ASP A 323 3.05 1.66 -19.45
C ASP A 323 2.33 2.74 -20.28
N PRO A 324 1.02 2.99 -20.11
CA PRO A 324 0.28 3.94 -20.93
C PRO A 324 0.86 5.36 -20.87
N ILE A 325 1.60 5.70 -19.81
CA ILE A 325 2.31 6.98 -19.66
C ILE A 325 3.51 7.08 -20.60
N GLU A 326 4.29 6.00 -20.73
CA GLU A 326 5.47 5.99 -21.60
C GLU A 326 5.06 5.91 -23.07
N VAL A 327 3.97 5.21 -23.37
CA VAL A 327 3.33 5.27 -24.69
C VAL A 327 2.89 6.69 -25.03
N LEU A 328 2.33 7.40 -24.06
CA LEU A 328 1.89 8.78 -24.22
C LEU A 328 3.07 9.74 -24.42
N LEU A 329 4.21 9.51 -23.75
CA LEU A 329 5.46 10.26 -23.99
C LEU A 329 6.06 9.95 -25.36
N ARG A 330 6.20 8.66 -25.71
CA ARG A 330 6.75 8.23 -27.01
C ARG A 330 5.94 8.76 -28.20
N ARG A 331 4.63 8.95 -28.03
CA ARG A 331 3.75 9.47 -29.07
C ARG A 331 3.77 10.99 -29.20
N ASN A 332 4.35 11.70 -28.24
CA ASN A 332 4.48 13.16 -28.26
C ASN A 332 5.96 13.53 -28.01
N PRO A 333 6.87 13.23 -28.97
CA PRO A 333 8.30 13.47 -28.80
C PRO A 333 8.57 14.97 -28.64
N SER A 334 9.22 15.35 -27.54
CA SER A 334 9.76 16.70 -27.34
C SER A 334 11.06 16.83 -28.12
N THR A 335 11.20 17.87 -28.94
CA THR A 335 12.42 18.14 -29.72
C THR A 335 13.51 18.86 -28.91
N SER A 336 13.28 19.16 -27.63
CA SER A 336 14.26 19.87 -26.81
C SER A 336 15.33 18.90 -26.29
N ASP A 337 16.60 19.17 -26.63
CA ASP A 337 17.77 18.49 -26.05
C ASP A 337 17.88 18.67 -24.51
N GLY A 338 17.05 19.56 -23.95
CA GLY A 338 16.91 19.82 -22.52
C GLY A 338 16.43 18.62 -21.70
N ALA A 339 15.91 17.55 -22.33
CA ALA A 339 15.56 16.31 -21.64
C ALA A 339 16.77 15.63 -20.95
N THR A 340 18.00 15.95 -21.36
CA THR A 340 19.23 15.38 -20.78
C THR A 340 19.74 16.13 -19.55
N GLN A 341 19.27 17.36 -19.31
CA GLN A 341 19.74 18.17 -18.20
C GLN A 341 18.88 17.91 -16.95
N TRP A 342 19.53 17.44 -15.89
CA TRP A 342 18.88 17.21 -14.61
C TRP A 342 18.52 18.55 -13.95
N GLY A 343 17.21 18.81 -13.84
CA GLY A 343 16.69 19.98 -13.13
C GLY A 343 16.83 19.85 -11.61
N PHE A 344 16.83 20.98 -10.91
CA PHE A 344 16.89 21.02 -9.43
C PHE A 344 15.74 20.22 -8.81
N GLY A 345 14.53 20.30 -9.40
CA GLY A 345 13.36 19.56 -8.93
C GLY A 345 13.55 18.05 -8.98
N GLN A 346 14.28 17.54 -9.97
CA GLN A 346 14.56 16.11 -10.14
C GLN A 346 15.52 15.59 -9.07
N VAL A 347 16.57 16.36 -8.78
CA VAL A 347 17.54 16.03 -7.72
C VAL A 347 16.85 16.04 -6.36
N LEU A 348 16.04 17.06 -6.08
CA LEU A 348 15.30 17.17 -4.83
C LEU A 348 14.33 15.99 -4.65
N ALA A 349 13.64 15.58 -5.72
CA ALA A 349 12.74 14.45 -5.67
C ALA A 349 13.46 13.13 -5.36
N LEU A 350 14.67 12.89 -5.89
CA LEU A 350 15.49 11.74 -5.53
C LEU A 350 15.98 11.77 -4.08
N ILE A 351 16.35 12.94 -3.57
CA ILE A 351 16.75 13.12 -2.16
C ILE A 351 15.59 12.71 -1.24
N VAL A 352 14.36 13.11 -1.57
CA VAL A 352 13.15 12.77 -0.78
C VAL A 352 12.86 11.26 -0.78
N VAL A 353 13.23 10.53 -1.83
CA VAL A 353 13.07 9.07 -1.91
C VAL A 353 14.11 8.32 -1.07
N THR A 354 15.27 8.93 -0.83
CA THR A 354 16.41 8.28 -0.18
C THR A 354 16.09 7.73 1.21
N PRO A 355 15.42 8.46 2.13
CA PRO A 355 15.02 7.91 3.43
C PRO A 355 14.15 6.66 3.32
N SER A 356 13.17 6.64 2.40
CA SER A 356 12.32 5.47 2.18
C SER A 356 13.12 4.27 1.66
N ALA A 357 14.07 4.52 0.76
CA ALA A 357 14.95 3.47 0.24
C ALA A 357 15.86 2.89 1.33
N LEU A 358 16.42 3.73 2.20
CA LEU A 358 17.24 3.29 3.33
C LEU A 358 16.42 2.47 4.33
N SER A 359 15.19 2.89 4.66
CA SER A 359 14.30 2.11 5.51
C SER A 359 13.96 0.75 4.90
N VAL A 360 13.78 0.67 3.58
CA VAL A 360 13.60 -0.63 2.90
C VAL A 360 14.84 -1.49 3.08
N ILE A 361 16.02 -0.95 2.81
CA ILE A 361 17.28 -1.70 2.91
C ILE A 361 17.50 -2.20 4.34
N ASP A 362 17.25 -1.36 5.36
CA ASP A 362 17.36 -1.75 6.77
C ASP A 362 16.31 -2.82 7.15
N ALA A 363 15.05 -2.65 6.71
CA ALA A 363 14.02 -3.67 6.91
C ALA A 363 14.41 -5.02 6.27
N PHE A 364 14.99 -5.00 5.07
CA PHE A 364 15.49 -6.19 4.38
C PHE A 364 16.71 -6.81 5.06
N SER A 365 17.64 -6.00 5.59
CA SER A 365 18.84 -6.47 6.27
C SER A 365 18.48 -7.18 7.59
N ARG A 366 17.58 -6.58 8.39
CA ARG A 366 17.13 -7.12 9.68
C ARG A 366 16.30 -8.39 9.53
N HIS A 367 15.39 -8.41 8.56
CA HIS A 367 14.45 -9.53 8.41
C HIS A 367 15.00 -10.66 7.54
N GLY A 368 15.95 -10.35 6.65
CA GLY A 368 16.57 -11.27 5.70
C GLY A 368 15.57 -11.93 4.73
N PHE A 369 16.05 -12.38 3.57
CA PHE A 369 15.20 -13.16 2.66
C PHE A 369 14.80 -14.53 3.24
N LYS A 370 15.49 -15.00 4.30
CA LYS A 370 15.32 -16.35 4.87
C LYS A 370 13.98 -16.55 5.61
N ARG A 371 13.28 -15.48 6.03
CA ARG A 371 12.04 -15.60 6.83
C ARG A 371 10.80 -16.04 6.02
N LEU A 372 10.77 -15.85 4.70
CA LEU A 372 9.62 -16.28 3.88
C LEU A 372 9.39 -17.79 3.92
N SER A 373 10.44 -18.61 4.13
CA SER A 373 10.26 -20.06 4.25
C SER A 373 9.68 -20.51 5.61
N LYS A 374 9.94 -19.76 6.70
CA LYS A 374 9.56 -20.18 8.06
C LYS A 374 8.11 -19.86 8.41
N ARG A 375 7.51 -18.78 7.89
CA ARG A 375 6.11 -18.42 8.18
C ARG A 375 5.13 -19.49 7.68
N LYS A 376 5.45 -20.14 6.54
CA LYS A 376 4.68 -21.29 6.02
C LYS A 376 4.72 -22.49 6.97
N LYS A 377 5.83 -22.70 7.70
CA LYS A 377 5.98 -23.84 8.62
C LYS A 377 5.18 -23.66 9.91
N ARG A 378 5.18 -22.45 10.50
CA ARG A 378 4.40 -22.18 11.74
C ARG A 378 2.89 -22.19 11.52
N GLY A 379 2.38 -21.68 10.41
CA GLY A 379 0.95 -21.74 10.11
C GLY A 379 0.44 -23.19 10.00
N HIS A 380 1.27 -24.08 9.45
CA HIS A 380 0.93 -25.50 9.37
C HIS A 380 0.94 -26.19 10.74
N GLU A 381 1.80 -25.73 11.65
CA GLU A 381 1.93 -26.29 12.99
C GLU A 381 0.82 -25.83 13.94
N ILE A 382 0.39 -24.57 13.84
CA ILE A 382 -0.77 -24.06 14.57
C ILE A 382 -2.07 -24.75 14.08
N HIS A 383 -2.25 -24.89 12.76
CA HIS A 383 -3.40 -25.61 12.24
C HIS A 383 -3.39 -27.08 12.68
N ARG A 384 -2.21 -27.70 12.74
CA ARG A 384 -2.06 -29.07 13.24
C ARG A 384 -2.45 -29.18 14.71
N ARG A 385 -2.04 -28.23 15.57
CA ARG A 385 -2.43 -28.22 16.98
C ARG A 385 -3.94 -28.00 17.16
N SER A 386 -4.53 -27.07 16.41
CA SER A 386 -5.98 -26.87 16.45
C SER A 386 -6.75 -28.14 16.05
N ILE A 387 -6.30 -28.85 15.01
CA ILE A 387 -6.90 -30.14 14.63
C ILE A 387 -6.69 -31.20 15.73
N GLU A 388 -5.51 -31.24 16.35
CA GLU A 388 -5.22 -32.17 17.44
C GLU A 388 -6.08 -31.89 18.69
N ASP A 389 -6.37 -30.61 18.98
CA ASP A 389 -7.27 -30.21 20.07
C ASP A 389 -8.73 -30.56 19.77
N ASP A 390 -9.20 -30.34 18.54
CA ASP A 390 -10.56 -30.72 18.09
C ASP A 390 -10.77 -32.24 18.16
N ILE A 391 -9.79 -33.03 17.67
CA ILE A 391 -9.83 -34.50 17.74
C ILE A 391 -9.82 -34.96 19.20
N ARG A 392 -9.09 -34.26 20.08
CA ARG A 392 -9.04 -34.60 21.50
C ARG A 392 -10.39 -34.36 22.16
N GLU A 393 -11.07 -33.25 21.88
CA GLU A 393 -12.42 -33.01 22.40
C GLU A 393 -13.43 -34.06 21.91
N GLU A 394 -13.43 -34.43 20.62
CA GLU A 394 -14.29 -35.51 20.10
C GLU A 394 -14.00 -36.87 20.77
N SER A 395 -12.73 -37.17 21.06
CA SER A 395 -12.35 -38.41 21.76
C SER A 395 -12.83 -38.45 23.21
N VAL A 396 -12.92 -37.30 23.88
CA VAL A 396 -13.45 -37.20 25.25
C VAL A 396 -14.97 -37.37 25.24
N LEU A 397 -15.66 -36.74 24.28
CA LEU A 397 -17.11 -36.85 24.12
C LEU A 397 -17.56 -38.27 23.76
N SER A 398 -16.85 -38.95 22.86
CA SER A 398 -17.15 -40.33 22.48
C SER A 398 -16.95 -41.32 23.63
N ASN A 399 -15.93 -41.14 24.47
CA ASN A 399 -15.73 -41.97 25.67
C ASN A 399 -16.84 -41.79 26.73
N PHE A 400 -17.46 -40.62 26.80
CA PHE A 400 -18.63 -40.40 27.68
C PHE A 400 -19.88 -41.11 27.16
N SER A 401 -20.07 -41.21 25.84
CA SER A 401 -21.27 -41.79 25.24
C SER A 401 -21.42 -43.31 25.42
N TRP A 402 -20.34 -44.05 25.69
CA TRP A 402 -20.37 -45.52 25.86
C TRP A 402 -20.62 -45.98 27.31
N LYS A 403 -20.66 -45.06 28.28
CA LYS A 403 -20.86 -45.36 29.70
C LYS A 403 -22.29 -45.13 30.19
N SER A 404 -23.21 -44.82 29.29
CA SER A 404 -24.65 -44.79 29.55
C SER A 404 -25.35 -45.86 28.73
#